data_AF-A0A2A5CHG0-F1
#
_entry.id   AF-A0A2A5CHG0-F1
#
_cell.length_a   1.000
_cell.length_b   1.000
_cell.length_c   1.000
_cell.angle_alpha   90.00
_cell.angle_beta   90.00
_cell.angle_gamma   90.00
#
_symmetry.space_group_name_H-M   'P 1'
#
loop_
_entity.id
_entity.type
_entity.pdbx_description
1 polymer ?
#
loop_
_entity_poly.entity_id
_entity_poly.type
_entity_poly.pdbx_seq_one_letter_code
_entity_poly.pdbx_strand_id
1 'polypeptide(L)'
;MTSSTLSLKSLRSSSTLKSEIDLLEADKKDFLAKLEREKNLVKKLQEDLIEQKKDFEHLEKQFNHFADIESDFDALQQEVQMERLENLLSTEKLESKNTSTVKKSREDVKEIQRELKELKKLDPLRLKRQVVDLKKKTFTQASENKAINTALVTARKELKETTVEKDKFDAELKAALSESHSFWQSKDDEWALFETGLILKEEDAPANEDEKLLRIRCLNLSTGNSILSKELLTEGKDKDLVSWHSELEIPEEVSKEAGKRLKKIAADLEDEDEDD
;
A
#
# COMPACT_ATOMS: atom_id res chain seq x y z
N MET A 1 -119.57 31.83 -55.01
CA MET A 1 -119.85 32.06 -56.44
C MET A 1 -121.14 31.35 -56.79
N THR A 2 -122.26 32.06 -56.75
CA THR A 2 -123.51 31.64 -57.39
C THR A 2 -123.54 32.33 -58.75
N SER A 3 -123.13 31.60 -59.79
CA SER A 3 -123.12 32.12 -61.16
C SER A 3 -124.58 32.23 -61.63
N SER A 4 -125.15 33.43 -61.54
CA SER A 4 -126.47 33.74 -62.09
C SER A 4 -126.31 33.98 -63.59
N THR A 5 -126.58 32.96 -64.40
CA THR A 5 -126.53 33.05 -65.86
C THR A 5 -127.86 33.60 -66.39
N LEU A 6 -127.92 34.91 -66.67
CA LEU A 6 -129.10 35.55 -67.28
C LEU A 6 -129.07 35.47 -68.81
N SER A 7 -130.23 35.18 -69.42
CA SER A 7 -130.35 34.98 -70.86
C SER A 7 -130.32 36.29 -71.66
N LEU A 8 -129.74 36.26 -72.85
CA LEU A 8 -129.61 37.38 -73.81
C LEU A 8 -130.93 38.12 -74.15
N LYS A 9 -132.11 37.57 -73.84
CA LYS A 9 -133.40 38.23 -74.06
C LYS A 9 -133.73 39.30 -73.02
N SER A 10 -133.21 39.23 -71.79
CA SER A 10 -133.49 40.23 -70.74
C SER A 10 -132.66 41.51 -70.86
N LEU A 11 -131.58 41.49 -71.65
CA LEU A 11 -130.62 42.59 -71.82
C LEU A 11 -131.03 43.63 -72.89
N ARG A 12 -132.25 43.54 -73.44
CA ARG A 12 -132.69 44.41 -74.55
C ARG A 12 -133.25 45.77 -74.14
N SER A 13 -133.34 46.08 -72.84
CA SER A 13 -133.79 47.40 -72.35
C SER A 13 -132.62 48.20 -71.75
N SER A 14 -132.48 49.48 -72.12
CA SER A 14 -131.37 50.35 -71.68
C SER A 14 -131.20 50.44 -70.15
N SER A 15 -132.29 50.25 -69.39
CA SER A 15 -132.27 50.26 -67.92
C SER A 15 -131.61 49.02 -67.31
N THR A 16 -131.86 47.82 -67.86
CA THR A 16 -131.24 46.56 -67.37
C THR A 16 -129.75 46.51 -67.64
N LEU A 17 -129.28 47.08 -68.75
CA LEU A 17 -127.85 47.21 -69.04
C LEU A 17 -127.14 48.17 -68.08
N LYS A 18 -127.79 49.28 -67.70
CA LYS A 18 -127.22 50.23 -66.73
C LYS A 18 -127.08 49.61 -65.34
N SER A 19 -128.11 48.91 -64.85
CA SER A 19 -128.02 48.24 -63.55
C SER A 19 -126.96 47.15 -63.50
N GLU A 20 -126.73 46.43 -64.61
CA GLU A 20 -125.66 45.44 -64.70
C GLU A 20 -124.28 46.09 -64.75
N ILE A 21 -124.13 47.21 -65.47
CA ILE A 21 -122.89 48.01 -65.47
C ILE A 21 -122.59 48.53 -64.06
N ASP A 22 -123.59 49.06 -63.35
CA ASP A 22 -123.44 49.55 -61.97
C ASP A 22 -123.02 48.41 -61.01
N LEU A 23 -123.59 47.21 -61.17
CA LEU A 23 -123.22 46.02 -60.40
C LEU A 23 -121.78 45.58 -60.70
N LEU A 24 -121.38 45.55 -61.97
CA LEU A 24 -120.02 45.20 -62.39
C LEU A 24 -118.99 46.26 -61.94
N GLU A 25 -119.36 47.54 -61.91
CA GLU A 25 -118.51 48.61 -61.37
C GLU A 25 -118.36 48.51 -59.85
N ALA A 26 -119.43 48.17 -59.13
CA ALA A 26 -119.39 47.88 -57.70
C ALA A 26 -118.51 46.66 -57.40
N ASP A 27 -118.70 45.56 -58.14
CA ASP A 27 -117.87 44.34 -58.03
C ASP A 27 -116.40 44.66 -58.33
N LYS A 28 -116.11 45.43 -59.39
CA LYS A 28 -114.75 45.85 -59.72
C LYS A 28 -114.12 46.67 -58.58
N LYS A 29 -114.88 47.56 -57.96
CA LYS A 29 -114.41 48.36 -56.82
C LYS A 29 -114.13 47.48 -55.61
N ASP A 30 -114.98 46.51 -55.33
CA ASP A 30 -114.78 45.53 -54.25
C ASP A 30 -113.59 44.61 -54.51
N PHE A 31 -113.37 44.17 -55.76
CA PHE A 31 -112.20 43.40 -56.16
C PHE A 31 -110.91 44.21 -56.01
N LEU A 32 -110.90 45.49 -56.40
CA LEU A 32 -109.74 46.37 -56.21
C LEU A 32 -109.44 46.58 -54.72
N ALA A 33 -110.46 46.79 -53.89
CA ALA A 33 -110.28 46.92 -52.44
C ALA A 33 -109.75 45.64 -51.79
N LYS A 34 -110.21 44.47 -52.25
CA LYS A 34 -109.67 43.16 -51.81
C LYS A 34 -108.20 42.99 -52.23
N LEU A 35 -107.88 43.30 -53.49
CA LEU A 35 -106.52 43.24 -54.01
C LEU A 35 -105.57 44.17 -53.24
N GLU A 36 -106.02 45.36 -52.86
CA GLU A 36 -105.23 46.30 -52.06
C GLU A 36 -104.99 45.79 -50.64
N ARG A 37 -106.00 45.18 -50.00
CA ARG A 37 -105.82 44.49 -48.70
C ARG A 37 -104.83 43.34 -48.79
N GLU A 38 -104.91 42.51 -49.84
CA GLU A 38 -103.96 41.42 -50.07
C GLU A 38 -102.54 41.94 -50.28
N LYS A 39 -102.35 43.01 -51.07
CA LYS A 39 -101.03 43.63 -51.24
C LYS A 39 -100.45 44.14 -49.92
N ASN A 40 -101.26 44.75 -49.07
CA ASN A 40 -100.82 45.22 -47.77
C ASN A 40 -100.49 44.06 -46.83
N LEU A 41 -101.26 42.97 -46.87
CA LEU A 41 -100.96 41.75 -46.12
C LEU A 41 -99.63 41.13 -46.58
N VAL A 42 -99.39 41.04 -47.90
CA VAL A 42 -98.13 40.51 -48.45
C VAL A 42 -96.94 41.35 -48.01
N LYS A 43 -97.04 42.69 -48.06
CA LYS A 43 -95.98 43.58 -47.57
C LYS A 43 -95.68 43.33 -46.10
N LYS A 44 -96.72 43.25 -45.26
CA LYS A 44 -96.55 42.97 -43.83
C LYS A 44 -95.87 41.62 -43.59
N LEU A 45 -96.30 40.57 -44.29
CA LEU A 45 -95.67 39.24 -44.19
C LEU A 45 -94.20 39.25 -44.65
N GLN A 46 -93.85 40.07 -45.65
CA GLN A 46 -92.46 40.23 -46.09
C GLN A 46 -91.62 40.97 -45.05
N GLU A 47 -92.17 42.02 -44.43
CA GLU A 47 -91.51 42.75 -43.34
C GLU A 47 -91.30 41.84 -42.11
N ASP A 48 -92.33 41.11 -41.69
CA ASP A 48 -92.28 40.15 -40.59
C ASP A 48 -91.22 39.06 -40.84
N LEU A 49 -91.10 38.55 -42.09
CA LEU A 49 -90.10 37.55 -42.46
C LEU A 49 -88.67 38.11 -42.38
N ILE A 50 -88.46 39.36 -42.78
CA ILE A 50 -87.16 40.02 -42.68
C ILE A 50 -86.75 40.21 -41.21
N GLU A 51 -87.69 40.60 -40.35
CA GLU A 51 -87.45 40.75 -38.91
C GLU A 51 -87.09 39.40 -38.27
N GLN A 52 -87.87 38.35 -38.54
CA GLN A 52 -87.56 36.99 -38.06
C GLN A 52 -86.19 36.49 -38.53
N LYS A 53 -85.78 36.83 -39.76
CA LYS A 53 -84.45 36.46 -40.26
C LYS A 53 -83.33 37.14 -39.47
N LYS A 54 -83.49 38.42 -39.13
CA LYS A 54 -82.52 39.15 -38.29
C LYS A 54 -82.42 38.54 -36.89
N ASP A 55 -83.57 38.17 -36.32
CA ASP A 55 -83.60 37.51 -35.01
C ASP A 55 -82.87 36.16 -35.06
N PHE A 56 -83.08 35.38 -36.13
CA PHE A 56 -82.40 34.11 -36.32
C PHE A 56 -80.88 34.29 -36.49
N GLU A 57 -80.43 35.26 -37.29
CA GLU A 57 -79.01 35.59 -37.43
C GLU A 57 -78.40 36.06 -36.10
N HIS A 58 -79.17 36.76 -35.25
CA HIS A 58 -78.71 37.15 -33.93
C HIS A 58 -78.58 35.94 -32.99
N LEU A 59 -79.58 35.04 -32.99
CA LEU A 59 -79.57 33.79 -32.24
C LEU A 59 -78.40 32.88 -32.65
N GLU A 60 -78.12 32.77 -33.95
CA GLU A 60 -77.00 31.99 -34.46
C GLU A 60 -75.65 32.54 -33.98
N LYS A 61 -75.48 33.86 -33.97
CA LYS A 61 -74.28 34.51 -33.41
C LYS A 61 -74.13 34.26 -31.91
N GLN A 62 -75.23 34.32 -31.15
CA GLN A 62 -75.21 33.99 -29.72
C GLN A 62 -74.82 32.52 -29.50
N PHE A 63 -75.39 31.61 -30.28
CA PHE A 63 -75.08 30.19 -30.19
C PHE A 63 -73.59 29.91 -30.45
N ASN A 64 -73.02 30.49 -31.50
CA ASN A 64 -71.60 30.34 -31.79
C ASN A 64 -70.73 30.93 -30.68
N HIS A 65 -71.10 32.09 -30.13
CA HIS A 65 -70.37 32.69 -29.00
C HIS A 65 -70.40 31.79 -27.76
N PHE A 66 -71.53 31.15 -27.45
CA PHE A 66 -71.61 30.20 -26.34
C PHE A 66 -70.80 28.93 -26.60
N ALA A 67 -70.76 28.43 -27.83
CA ALA A 67 -69.93 27.29 -28.20
C ALA A 67 -68.43 27.60 -28.02
N ASP A 68 -67.99 28.81 -28.37
CA ASP A 68 -66.61 29.25 -28.14
C ASP A 68 -66.29 29.32 -26.63
N ILE A 69 -67.21 29.88 -25.82
CA ILE A 69 -67.05 29.93 -24.35
C ILE A 69 -67.00 28.52 -23.74
N GLU A 70 -67.82 27.59 -24.22
CA GLU A 70 -67.81 26.19 -23.75
C GLU A 70 -66.47 25.52 -24.08
N SER A 71 -65.94 25.73 -25.30
CA SER A 71 -64.61 25.26 -25.68
C SER A 71 -63.50 25.86 -24.81
N ASP A 72 -63.54 27.17 -24.55
CA ASP A 72 -62.57 27.84 -23.69
C ASP A 72 -62.64 27.35 -22.24
N PHE A 73 -63.85 27.07 -21.74
CA PHE A 73 -64.07 26.51 -20.41
C PHE A 73 -63.48 25.10 -20.29
N ASP A 74 -63.73 24.25 -21.28
CA ASP A 74 -63.17 22.89 -21.33
C ASP A 74 -61.64 22.92 -21.40
N ALA A 75 -61.06 23.82 -22.20
CA ALA A 75 -59.61 24.02 -22.28
C ALA A 75 -59.03 24.47 -20.93
N LEU A 76 -59.65 25.45 -20.28
CA LEU A 76 -59.23 25.92 -18.96
C LEU A 76 -59.34 24.82 -17.89
N GLN A 77 -60.39 24.00 -17.96
CA GLN A 77 -60.56 22.87 -17.05
C GLN A 77 -59.45 21.83 -17.23
N GLN A 78 -59.05 21.55 -18.47
CA GLN A 78 -57.91 20.66 -18.77
C GLN A 78 -56.59 21.25 -18.28
N GLU A 79 -56.35 22.55 -18.49
CA GLU A 79 -55.15 23.25 -18.03
C GLU A 79 -55.02 23.18 -16.50
N VAL A 80 -56.09 23.47 -15.77
CA VAL A 80 -56.11 23.37 -14.29
C VAL A 80 -55.85 21.95 -13.81
N GLN A 81 -56.35 20.93 -14.51
CA GLN A 81 -56.06 19.53 -14.17
C GLN A 81 -54.59 19.18 -14.42
N MET A 82 -54.02 19.64 -15.53
CA MET A 82 -52.60 19.46 -15.84
C MET A 82 -51.69 20.15 -14.83
N GLU A 83 -51.98 21.39 -14.47
CA GLU A 83 -51.21 22.14 -13.45
C GLU A 83 -51.23 21.42 -12.09
N ARG A 84 -52.39 20.86 -11.70
CA ARG A 84 -52.50 20.06 -10.48
C ARG A 84 -51.62 18.80 -10.54
N LEU A 85 -51.60 18.11 -11.68
CA LEU A 85 -50.75 16.91 -11.86
C LEU A 85 -49.27 17.26 -11.86
N GLU A 86 -48.86 18.36 -12.48
CA GLU A 86 -47.47 18.84 -12.47
C GLU A 86 -47.01 19.23 -11.07
N ASN A 87 -47.88 19.88 -10.29
CA ASN A 87 -47.62 20.20 -8.89
C ASN A 87 -47.48 18.94 -8.03
N LEU A 88 -48.33 17.93 -8.21
CA LEU A 88 -48.18 16.63 -7.53
C LEU A 88 -46.87 15.92 -7.92
N LEU A 89 -46.52 15.93 -9.21
CA LEU A 89 -45.28 15.31 -9.69
C LEU A 89 -44.04 16.02 -9.13
N SER A 90 -44.05 17.34 -9.06
CA SER A 90 -42.92 18.12 -8.52
C SER A 90 -42.73 17.88 -7.02
N THR A 91 -43.82 17.81 -6.26
CA THR A 91 -43.78 17.48 -4.83
C THR A 91 -43.29 16.05 -4.58
N GLU A 92 -43.75 15.06 -5.34
CA GLU A 92 -43.26 13.67 -5.26
C GLU A 92 -41.76 13.56 -5.59
N LYS A 93 -41.28 14.28 -6.63
CA LYS A 93 -39.86 14.36 -6.96
C LYS A 93 -39.03 14.96 -5.81
N LEU A 94 -39.56 15.98 -5.14
CA LEU A 94 -38.87 16.61 -4.01
C LEU A 94 -38.86 15.71 -2.77
N GLU A 95 -39.95 14.99 -2.51
CA GLU A 95 -40.05 14.02 -1.43
C GLU A 95 -39.14 12.80 -1.65
N SER A 96 -39.10 12.24 -2.87
CA SER A 96 -38.19 11.14 -3.21
C SER A 96 -36.71 11.55 -3.07
N LYS A 97 -36.35 12.78 -3.45
CA LYS A 97 -35.02 13.33 -3.21
C LYS A 97 -34.73 13.44 -1.72
N ASN A 98 -35.64 13.99 -0.92
CA ASN A 98 -35.49 14.15 0.52
C ASN A 98 -35.41 12.79 1.25
N THR A 99 -36.18 11.80 0.85
CA THR A 99 -36.10 10.45 1.45
C THR A 99 -34.75 9.79 1.13
N SER A 100 -34.20 10.01 -0.06
CA SER A 100 -32.85 9.52 -0.41
C SER A 100 -31.74 10.17 0.42
N THR A 101 -31.83 11.49 0.67
CA THR A 101 -30.84 12.21 1.49
C THR A 101 -30.94 11.80 2.96
N VAL A 102 -32.16 11.66 3.50
CA VAL A 102 -32.39 11.18 4.87
C VAL A 102 -31.83 9.77 5.07
N LYS A 103 -31.98 8.87 4.09
CA LYS A 103 -31.37 7.52 4.14
C LYS A 103 -29.84 7.59 4.24
N LYS A 104 -29.20 8.40 3.38
CA LYS A 104 -27.74 8.61 3.41
C LYS A 104 -27.28 9.17 4.75
N SER A 105 -27.89 10.25 5.24
CA SER A 105 -27.54 10.85 6.53
C SER A 105 -27.71 9.86 7.70
N ARG A 106 -28.69 8.95 7.63
CA ARG A 106 -28.86 7.89 8.63
C ARG A 106 -27.75 6.85 8.59
N GLU A 107 -27.21 6.54 7.41
CA GLU A 107 -26.06 5.65 7.24
C GLU A 107 -24.79 6.31 7.79
N ASP A 108 -24.54 7.58 7.46
CA ASP A 108 -23.39 8.35 7.98
C ASP A 108 -23.41 8.42 9.51
N VAL A 109 -24.57 8.69 10.12
CA VAL A 109 -24.71 8.70 11.58
C VAL A 109 -24.42 7.33 12.20
N LYS A 110 -24.81 6.22 11.54
CA LYS A 110 -24.48 4.87 12.03
C LYS A 110 -22.98 4.61 11.95
N GLU A 111 -22.31 5.07 10.89
CA GLU A 111 -20.87 4.93 10.73
C GLU A 111 -20.11 5.73 11.80
N ILE A 112 -20.44 7.01 11.98
CA ILE A 112 -19.87 7.86 13.04
C ILE A 112 -20.08 7.24 14.42
N GLN A 113 -21.25 6.63 14.69
CA GLN A 113 -21.48 5.93 15.96
C GLN A 113 -20.61 4.68 16.13
N ARG A 114 -20.26 3.96 15.06
CA ARG A 114 -19.32 2.83 15.13
C ARG A 114 -17.92 3.33 15.42
N GLU A 115 -17.45 4.34 14.70
CA GLU A 115 -16.15 4.97 14.93
C GLU A 115 -16.03 5.51 16.36
N LEU A 116 -17.08 6.16 16.87
CA LEU A 116 -17.11 6.66 18.25
C LEU A 116 -17.07 5.53 19.28
N LYS A 117 -17.68 4.37 19.00
CA LYS A 117 -17.54 3.17 19.86
C LYS A 117 -16.11 2.63 19.83
N GLU A 118 -15.45 2.62 18.68
CA GLU A 118 -14.05 2.19 18.56
C GLU A 118 -13.08 3.16 19.26
N LEU A 119 -13.29 4.47 19.11
CA LEU A 119 -12.57 5.50 19.85
C LEU A 119 -12.80 5.39 21.35
N LYS A 120 -14.02 5.08 21.80
CA LYS A 120 -14.28 4.82 23.24
C LYS A 120 -13.62 3.54 23.75
N LYS A 121 -13.40 2.53 22.90
CA LYS A 121 -12.62 1.32 23.28
C LYS A 121 -11.14 1.63 23.44
N LEU A 122 -10.61 2.63 22.74
CA LEU A 122 -9.26 3.15 22.94
C LEU A 122 -9.24 3.94 24.26
N ASP A 123 -9.17 3.22 25.38
CA ASP A 123 -9.00 3.83 26.70
C ASP A 123 -7.63 4.52 26.79
N PRO A 124 -7.57 5.86 26.81
CA PRO A 124 -6.32 6.60 26.82
C PRO A 124 -5.51 6.36 28.10
N LEU A 125 -6.16 5.98 29.21
CA LEU A 125 -5.45 5.64 30.46
C LEU A 125 -4.75 4.29 30.33
N ARG A 126 -5.41 3.30 29.74
CA ARG A 126 -4.79 2.00 29.44
C ARG A 126 -3.62 2.15 28.48
N LEU A 127 -3.76 2.92 27.41
CA LEU A 127 -2.67 3.18 26.46
C LEU A 127 -1.48 3.88 27.13
N LYS A 128 -1.74 4.90 27.96
CA LYS A 128 -0.69 5.56 28.75
C LYS A 128 0.05 4.58 29.67
N ARG A 129 -0.66 3.68 30.35
CA ARG A 129 -0.04 2.62 31.17
C ARG A 129 0.84 1.70 30.34
N GLN A 130 0.35 1.21 29.19
CA GLN A 130 1.13 0.35 28.29
C GLN A 130 2.39 1.04 27.77
N VAL A 131 2.31 2.32 27.42
CA VAL A 131 3.49 3.10 26.99
C VAL A 131 4.52 3.23 28.13
N VAL A 132 4.07 3.48 29.35
CA VAL A 132 4.96 3.54 30.52
C VAL A 132 5.63 2.19 30.79
N ASP A 133 4.87 1.09 30.72
CA ASP A 133 5.40 -0.25 30.93
C ASP A 133 6.40 -0.65 29.83
N LEU A 134 6.13 -0.30 28.57
CA LEU A 134 7.06 -0.51 27.46
C LEU A 134 8.34 0.30 27.63
N LYS A 135 8.26 1.55 28.09
CA LYS A 135 9.44 2.37 28.40
C LYS A 135 10.29 1.76 29.52
N LYS A 136 9.66 1.22 30.56
CA LYS A 136 10.38 0.51 31.63
C LYS A 136 11.06 -0.76 31.12
N LYS A 137 10.38 -1.55 30.29
CA LYS A 137 10.97 -2.75 29.65
C LYS A 137 12.15 -2.41 28.74
N THR A 138 12.05 -1.37 27.94
CA THR A 138 13.16 -0.94 27.08
C THR A 138 14.34 -0.40 27.88
N PHE A 139 14.09 0.34 28.97
CA PHE A 139 15.16 0.82 29.85
C PHE A 139 15.90 -0.33 30.55
N THR A 140 15.15 -1.31 31.08
CA THR A 140 15.74 -2.51 31.73
C THR A 140 16.56 -3.32 30.73
N GLN A 141 16.02 -3.60 29.54
CA GLN A 141 16.74 -4.30 28.49
C GLN A 141 18.02 -3.56 28.03
N ALA A 142 17.98 -2.23 27.94
CA ALA A 142 19.17 -1.43 27.61
C ALA A 142 20.25 -1.53 28.70
N SER A 143 19.85 -1.58 29.98
CA SER A 143 20.77 -1.78 31.11
C SER A 143 21.38 -3.18 31.10
N GLU A 144 20.57 -4.22 30.87
CA GLU A 144 21.03 -5.61 30.77
C GLU A 144 22.02 -5.79 29.61
N ASN A 145 21.72 -5.23 28.43
CA ASN A 145 22.61 -5.27 27.28
C ASN A 145 23.97 -4.59 27.56
N LYS A 146 23.97 -3.48 28.31
CA LYS A 146 25.23 -2.85 28.74
C LYS A 146 26.03 -3.76 29.66
N ALA A 147 25.38 -4.37 30.65
CA ALA A 147 26.04 -5.29 31.59
C ALA A 147 26.64 -6.51 30.86
N ILE A 148 25.88 -7.11 29.93
CA ILE A 148 26.37 -8.24 29.10
C ILE A 148 27.58 -7.81 28.28
N ASN A 149 27.55 -6.64 27.66
CA ASN A 149 28.67 -6.15 26.85
C ASN A 149 29.93 -5.91 27.70
N THR A 150 29.78 -5.33 28.89
CA THR A 150 30.89 -5.20 29.85
C THR A 150 31.47 -6.56 30.23
N ALA A 151 30.62 -7.54 30.59
CA ALA A 151 31.07 -8.89 30.92
C ALA A 151 31.82 -9.56 29.75
N LEU A 152 31.34 -9.37 28.52
CA LEU A 152 31.95 -9.92 27.31
C LEU A 152 33.34 -9.32 27.04
N VAL A 153 33.52 -8.01 27.27
CA VAL A 153 34.82 -7.35 27.16
C VAL A 153 35.80 -7.89 28.19
N THR A 154 35.36 -8.07 29.45
CA THR A 154 36.20 -8.65 30.52
C THR A 154 36.61 -10.08 30.17
N ALA A 155 35.66 -10.94 29.78
CA ALA A 155 35.94 -12.32 29.39
C ALA A 155 36.90 -12.41 28.20
N ARG A 156 36.80 -11.50 27.22
CA ARG A 156 37.76 -11.44 26.09
C ARG A 156 39.17 -11.05 26.54
N LYS A 157 39.29 -10.20 27.57
CA LYS A 157 40.58 -9.82 28.14
C LYS A 157 41.21 -11.00 28.89
N GLU A 158 40.44 -11.66 29.74
CA GLU A 158 40.86 -12.88 30.45
C GLU A 158 41.26 -14.00 29.48
N LEU A 159 40.52 -14.19 28.39
CA LEU A 159 40.87 -15.17 27.36
C LEU A 159 42.22 -14.85 26.69
N LYS A 160 42.51 -13.57 26.42
CA LYS A 160 43.81 -13.17 25.86
C LYS A 160 44.95 -13.41 26.84
N GLU A 161 44.75 -13.05 28.12
CA GLU A 161 45.75 -13.26 29.17
C GLU A 161 46.06 -14.75 29.35
N THR A 162 45.02 -15.59 29.45
CA THR A 162 45.17 -17.05 29.56
C THR A 162 45.80 -17.68 28.31
N THR A 163 45.54 -17.15 27.11
CA THR A 163 46.21 -17.63 25.89
C THR A 163 47.70 -17.31 25.93
N VAL A 164 48.08 -16.10 26.33
CA VAL A 164 49.50 -15.71 26.46
C VAL A 164 50.21 -16.55 27.53
N GLU A 165 49.56 -16.84 28.65
CA GLU A 165 50.12 -17.71 29.68
C GLU A 165 50.32 -19.14 29.17
N LYS A 166 49.34 -19.68 28.42
CA LYS A 166 49.47 -20.99 27.79
C LYS A 166 50.67 -21.05 26.86
N ASP A 167 50.82 -20.07 25.96
CA ASP A 167 51.91 -20.03 24.99
C ASP A 167 53.29 -19.99 25.69
N LYS A 168 53.39 -19.29 26.82
CA LYS A 168 54.61 -19.29 27.66
C LYS A 168 54.90 -20.64 28.27
N PHE A 169 53.90 -21.29 28.87
CA PHE A 169 54.07 -22.61 29.47
C PHE A 169 54.43 -23.67 28.43
N ASP A 170 53.83 -23.62 27.24
CA ASP A 170 54.17 -24.53 26.14
C ASP A 170 55.64 -24.36 25.69
N ALA A 171 56.14 -23.11 25.64
CA ALA A 171 57.54 -22.83 25.34
C ALA A 171 58.50 -23.34 26.43
N GLU A 172 58.18 -23.11 27.71
CA GLU A 172 58.97 -23.62 28.85
C GLU A 172 59.01 -25.16 28.87
N LEU A 173 57.89 -25.81 28.57
CA LEU A 173 57.80 -27.27 28.52
C LEU A 173 58.63 -27.85 27.36
N LYS A 174 58.58 -27.23 26.17
CA LYS A 174 59.41 -27.63 25.01
C LYS A 174 60.91 -27.52 25.34
N ALA A 175 61.33 -26.45 26.01
CA ALA A 175 62.71 -26.27 26.45
C ALA A 175 63.13 -27.33 27.49
N ALA A 176 62.33 -27.56 28.52
CA ALA A 176 62.63 -28.55 29.56
C ALA A 176 62.73 -29.99 29.02
N LEU A 177 61.88 -30.36 28.04
CA LEU A 177 61.94 -31.69 27.43
C LEU A 177 63.27 -31.93 26.72
N SER A 178 63.77 -30.92 25.99
CA SER A 178 65.02 -31.02 25.21
C SER A 178 66.27 -31.27 26.08
N GLU A 179 66.30 -30.76 27.31
CA GLU A 179 67.44 -30.92 28.22
C GLU A 179 67.44 -32.26 29.00
N SER A 180 66.34 -33.01 28.95
CA SER A 180 66.15 -34.19 29.81
C SER A 180 66.62 -35.53 29.22
N HIS A 181 66.82 -35.63 27.90
CA HIS A 181 67.15 -36.88 27.22
C HIS A 181 68.54 -36.80 26.57
N SER A 182 69.46 -37.68 26.96
CA SER A 182 70.73 -37.83 26.25
C SER A 182 70.48 -38.49 24.89
N PHE A 183 71.05 -37.94 23.82
CA PHE A 183 70.99 -38.59 22.51
C PHE A 183 72.06 -39.69 22.37
N TRP A 184 73.07 -39.67 23.23
CA TRP A 184 74.13 -40.69 23.25
C TRP A 184 74.75 -40.84 24.65
N GLN A 185 75.20 -42.05 24.96
CA GLN A 185 75.89 -42.42 26.19
C GLN A 185 77.03 -43.39 25.84
N SER A 186 78.19 -43.24 26.49
CA SER A 186 79.34 -44.11 26.26
C SER A 186 79.04 -45.52 26.76
N LYS A 187 79.70 -46.53 26.18
CA LYS A 187 79.49 -47.95 26.55
C LYS A 187 79.87 -48.26 28.00
N ASP A 188 80.74 -47.45 28.58
CA ASP A 188 81.21 -47.57 29.95
C ASP A 188 80.36 -46.72 30.92
N ASP A 189 79.25 -46.14 30.46
CA ASP A 189 78.33 -45.27 31.22
C ASP A 189 78.98 -44.07 31.90
N GLU A 190 80.17 -43.67 31.45
CA GLU A 190 80.91 -42.57 32.06
C GLU A 190 80.56 -41.22 31.43
N TRP A 191 80.15 -41.19 30.17
CA TRP A 191 79.89 -39.95 29.43
C TRP A 191 78.52 -39.98 28.77
N ALA A 192 77.79 -38.87 28.85
CA ALA A 192 76.52 -38.67 28.18
C ALA A 192 76.52 -37.35 27.41
N LEU A 193 75.94 -37.38 26.21
CA LEU A 193 75.80 -36.22 25.35
C LEU A 193 74.34 -35.78 25.26
N PHE A 194 74.12 -34.49 25.42
CA PHE A 194 72.81 -33.85 25.36
C PHE A 194 72.84 -32.75 24.32
N GLU A 195 71.75 -32.62 23.57
CA GLU A 195 71.51 -31.41 22.79
C GLU A 195 71.09 -30.30 23.75
N THR A 196 71.65 -29.12 23.56
CA THR A 196 71.34 -27.98 24.41
C THR A 196 71.27 -26.71 23.58
N GLY A 197 70.28 -25.89 23.87
CA GLY A 197 70.18 -24.53 23.36
C GLY A 197 70.73 -23.50 24.34
N LEU A 198 71.65 -23.90 25.24
CA LEU A 198 72.26 -23.01 26.23
C LEU A 198 73.14 -21.94 25.57
N ILE A 199 72.73 -20.68 25.76
CA ILE A 199 73.45 -19.49 25.31
C ILE A 199 74.39 -19.03 26.43
N LEU A 200 75.67 -18.78 26.12
CA LEU A 200 76.63 -18.31 27.12
C LEU A 200 76.42 -16.81 27.40
N LYS A 201 76.82 -16.34 28.60
CA LYS A 201 76.56 -14.96 29.06
C LYS A 201 77.18 -13.85 28.18
N GLU A 202 78.11 -14.19 27.30
CA GLU A 202 78.80 -13.26 26.40
C GLU A 202 78.28 -13.32 24.97
N GLU A 203 77.20 -14.07 24.72
CA GLU A 203 76.59 -14.27 23.41
C GLU A 203 75.23 -13.59 23.34
N ASP A 204 74.93 -13.01 22.18
CA ASP A 204 73.62 -12.44 21.90
C ASP A 204 72.57 -13.55 21.86
N ALA A 205 71.44 -13.32 22.53
CA ALA A 205 70.31 -14.24 22.45
C ALA A 205 69.76 -14.23 21.01
N PRO A 206 69.47 -15.41 20.41
CA PRO A 206 68.97 -15.50 19.05
C PRO A 206 67.61 -14.81 18.94
N ALA A 207 67.37 -14.12 17.82
CA ALA A 207 66.14 -13.36 17.61
C ALA A 207 64.95 -14.26 17.24
N ASN A 208 65.21 -15.41 16.61
CA ASN A 208 64.22 -16.41 16.16
C ASN A 208 64.63 -17.85 16.56
N GLU A 209 63.71 -18.82 16.46
CA GLU A 209 64.02 -20.25 16.73
C GLU A 209 65.10 -20.79 15.77
N ASP A 210 65.17 -20.26 14.54
CA ASP A 210 66.07 -20.72 13.46
C ASP A 210 67.53 -20.23 13.66
N GLU A 211 67.74 -19.17 14.45
CA GLU A 211 69.07 -18.67 14.82
C GLU A 211 69.65 -19.36 16.07
N LYS A 212 68.91 -20.31 16.65
CA LYS A 212 69.29 -20.92 17.91
C LYS A 212 70.48 -21.86 17.71
N LEU A 213 71.66 -21.40 18.16
CA LEU A 213 72.89 -22.21 18.21
C LEU A 213 72.66 -23.48 19.05
N LEU A 214 72.35 -24.58 18.35
CA LEU A 214 72.26 -25.91 18.95
C LEU A 214 73.67 -26.42 19.24
N ARG A 215 73.94 -26.61 20.53
CA ARG A 215 75.23 -27.09 21.05
C ARG A 215 75.08 -28.47 21.62
N ILE A 216 76.20 -29.13 21.78
CA ILE A 216 76.29 -30.40 22.47
C ILE A 216 76.90 -30.16 23.84
N ARG A 217 76.14 -30.52 24.86
CA ARG A 217 76.64 -30.62 26.23
C ARG A 217 77.15 -32.04 26.46
N CYS A 218 78.41 -32.14 26.83
CA CYS A 218 79.03 -33.35 27.29
C CYS A 218 79.01 -33.37 28.82
N LEU A 219 78.42 -34.40 29.41
CA LEU A 219 78.36 -34.62 30.84
C LEU A 219 79.17 -35.87 31.19
N ASN A 220 80.16 -35.69 32.07
CA ASN A 220 80.81 -36.80 32.73
C ASN A 220 79.94 -37.23 33.93
N LEU A 221 79.40 -38.46 33.87
CA LEU A 221 78.49 -39.01 34.88
C LEU A 221 79.22 -39.41 36.17
N SER A 222 80.52 -39.73 36.10
CA SER A 222 81.30 -40.14 37.27
C SER A 222 81.73 -38.95 38.14
N THR A 223 82.03 -37.80 37.53
CA THR A 223 82.51 -36.58 38.20
C THR A 223 81.45 -35.48 38.30
N GLY A 224 80.38 -35.56 37.50
CA GLY A 224 79.36 -34.52 37.37
C GLY A 224 79.81 -33.30 36.55
N ASN A 225 81.02 -33.33 35.97
CA ASN A 225 81.54 -32.23 35.17
C ASN A 225 80.81 -32.13 33.83
N SER A 226 80.44 -30.91 33.47
CA SER A 226 79.71 -30.63 32.23
C SER A 226 80.47 -29.63 31.37
N ILE A 227 80.58 -29.92 30.08
CA ILE A 227 81.33 -29.13 29.11
C ILE A 227 80.49 -28.92 27.86
N LEU A 228 80.61 -27.75 27.24
CA LEU A 228 79.89 -27.41 26.02
C LEU A 228 80.82 -27.49 24.82
N SER A 229 80.28 -27.97 23.70
CA SER A 229 80.92 -27.90 22.39
C SER A 229 81.11 -26.45 21.97
N LYS A 230 82.28 -26.13 21.43
CA LYS A 230 82.64 -24.82 20.92
C LYS A 230 82.46 -24.74 19.41
N GLU A 231 83.15 -25.59 18.66
CA GLU A 231 83.05 -25.64 17.19
C GLU A 231 83.40 -27.03 16.65
N LEU A 232 82.92 -27.36 15.46
CA LEU A 232 83.30 -28.57 14.73
C LEU A 232 84.64 -28.32 14.01
N LEU A 233 85.61 -29.21 14.19
CA LEU A 233 86.90 -29.13 13.51
C LEU A 233 86.77 -29.63 12.06
N THR A 234 86.97 -28.73 11.10
CA THR A 234 86.74 -28.99 9.66
C THR A 234 88.02 -29.32 8.87
N GLU A 235 89.20 -29.04 9.44
CA GLU A 235 90.51 -29.21 8.79
C GLU A 235 91.51 -29.97 9.68
N GLY A 236 92.42 -30.74 9.07
CA GLY A 236 93.50 -31.46 9.77
C GLY A 236 93.24 -32.95 10.01
N LYS A 237 94.06 -33.57 10.88
CA LYS A 237 93.95 -35.00 11.27
C LYS A 237 92.78 -35.29 12.20
N ASP A 238 92.32 -34.25 12.90
CA ASP A 238 91.23 -34.26 13.88
C ASP A 238 89.90 -33.81 13.25
N LYS A 239 89.82 -33.91 11.92
CA LYS A 239 88.62 -33.60 11.16
C LYS A 239 87.46 -34.47 11.67
N ASP A 240 86.32 -33.83 11.90
CA ASP A 240 85.09 -34.42 12.46
C ASP A 240 85.07 -34.59 13.99
N LEU A 241 86.08 -34.08 14.70
CA LEU A 241 86.05 -33.92 16.15
C LEU A 241 85.46 -32.55 16.53
N VAL A 242 84.96 -32.47 17.75
CA VAL A 242 84.45 -31.24 18.35
C VAL A 242 85.53 -30.62 19.24
N SER A 243 85.74 -29.31 19.11
CA SER A 243 86.49 -28.55 20.09
C SER A 243 85.57 -28.15 21.24
N TRP A 244 86.10 -28.10 22.45
CA TRP A 244 85.31 -27.94 23.67
C TRP A 244 85.69 -26.66 24.42
N HIS A 245 84.74 -26.06 25.15
CA HIS A 245 84.96 -24.87 25.97
C HIS A 245 85.72 -25.17 27.29
N SER A 246 86.57 -26.19 27.33
CA SER A 246 87.33 -26.59 28.50
C SER A 246 88.70 -27.16 28.12
N GLU A 247 89.66 -27.04 29.03
CA GLU A 247 90.97 -27.70 28.94
C GLU A 247 90.91 -29.19 29.33
N LEU A 248 89.75 -29.70 29.73
CA LEU A 248 89.58 -31.12 30.04
C LEU A 248 89.75 -31.97 28.78
N GLU A 249 90.60 -33.00 28.86
CA GLU A 249 90.76 -33.99 27.80
C GLU A 249 89.49 -34.84 27.67
N ILE A 250 88.70 -34.58 26.63
CA ILE A 250 87.50 -35.36 26.31
C ILE A 250 87.90 -36.52 25.40
N PRO A 251 87.47 -37.77 25.69
CA PRO A 251 87.81 -38.92 24.84
C PRO A 251 87.39 -38.73 23.39
N GLU A 252 88.21 -39.22 22.47
CA GLU A 252 88.02 -39.06 21.03
C GLU A 252 86.68 -39.65 20.55
N GLU A 253 86.21 -40.75 21.14
CA GLU A 253 84.92 -41.38 20.83
C GLU A 253 83.74 -40.44 21.11
N VAL A 254 83.76 -39.77 22.27
CA VAL A 254 82.74 -38.80 22.69
C VAL A 254 82.74 -37.58 21.74
N SER A 255 83.95 -37.12 21.37
CA SER A 255 84.13 -36.00 20.44
C SER A 255 83.67 -36.32 19.02
N LYS A 256 83.90 -37.54 18.52
CA LYS A 256 83.39 -38.01 17.22
C LYS A 256 81.88 -38.06 17.18
N GLU A 257 81.25 -38.59 18.23
CA GLU A 257 79.79 -38.73 18.23
C GLU A 257 79.09 -37.39 18.38
N ALA A 258 79.66 -36.48 19.18
CA ALA A 258 79.24 -35.09 19.18
C ALA A 258 79.39 -34.45 17.79
N GLY A 259 80.52 -34.69 17.12
CA GLY A 259 80.77 -34.14 15.78
C GLY A 259 79.77 -34.62 14.73
N LYS A 260 79.41 -35.91 14.76
CA LYS A 260 78.35 -36.46 13.89
C LYS A 260 77.01 -35.79 14.14
N ARG A 261 76.65 -35.56 15.41
CA ARG A 261 75.36 -34.95 15.74
C ARG A 261 75.30 -33.47 15.37
N LEU A 262 76.39 -32.70 15.57
CA LEU A 262 76.47 -31.31 15.09
C LEU A 262 76.35 -31.21 13.57
N LYS A 263 76.98 -32.12 12.82
CA LYS A 263 76.82 -32.17 11.35
C LYS A 263 75.39 -32.47 10.94
N LYS A 264 74.73 -33.39 11.64
CA LYS A 264 73.33 -33.71 11.37
C LYS A 264 72.42 -32.53 11.66
N ILE A 265 72.63 -31.84 12.78
CA ILE A 265 71.89 -30.61 13.13
C ILE A 265 72.09 -29.53 12.05
N ALA A 266 73.32 -29.34 11.57
CA ALA A 266 73.60 -28.37 10.51
C ALA A 266 72.90 -28.73 9.18
N ALA A 267 72.86 -30.02 8.81
CA ALA A 267 72.15 -30.48 7.61
C ALA A 267 70.61 -30.36 7.76
N ASP A 268 70.08 -30.72 8.93
CA ASP A 268 68.64 -30.61 9.22
C ASP A 268 68.17 -29.12 9.15
N LEU A 269 69.04 -28.16 9.50
CA LEU A 269 68.78 -26.71 9.36
C LEU A 269 68.87 -26.22 7.90
N GLU A 270 69.81 -26.73 7.10
CA GLU A 270 69.93 -26.39 5.67
C GLU A 270 68.72 -26.90 4.85
N ASP A 271 68.16 -28.05 5.22
CA ASP A 271 66.99 -28.64 4.55
C ASP A 271 65.66 -27.91 4.93
N GLU A 272 65.56 -27.31 6.13
CA GLU A 272 64.38 -26.50 6.54
C GLU A 272 64.33 -25.13 5.84
N ASP A 273 65.49 -24.57 5.46
CA ASP A 273 65.58 -23.30 4.70
C ASP A 273 65.28 -23.45 3.19
N GLU A 274 65.30 -24.67 2.63
CA GLU A 274 65.01 -24.94 1.20
C GLU A 274 63.52 -25.17 0.90
N ASP A 275 62.68 -25.39 1.92
CA ASP A 275 61.25 -25.72 1.78
C ASP A 275 60.28 -24.57 2.15
N ASP A 276 60.79 -23.37 2.45
CA ASP A 276 60.03 -22.10 2.65
C ASP A 276 60.12 -21.13 1.45
#